data_AF-A0A5B9QZX9-F1
#
_entry.id   AF-A0A5B9QZX9-F1
#
_cell.length_a   1.000
_cell.length_b   1.000
_cell.length_c   1.000
_cell.angle_alpha   90.00
_cell.angle_beta   90.00
_cell.angle_gamma   90.00
#
_symmetry.space_group_name_H-M   'P 1'
#
loop_
_entity.id
_entity.type
_entity.pdbx_description
1 polymer ?
#
loop_
_entity_poly.entity_id
_entity_poly.type
_entity_poly.pdbx_seq_one_letter_code
_entity_poly.pdbx_strand_id
1 'polypeptide(L)'
;MFVLVPTLTRWLGPAPGTLAVFALYWFGFCLPLGFVFQRPGQRRGLLSLKVGEQRWVPWSVLALVSLLAVAAWFEWPRPTPWAAITWALPLAVVNGFAEEFYWRGAFVTQAGGRRGLQVWGVVLFTAWHIPLVFAHGVSYHGPIVVVGGAAVVGAFWGLIAARTGRIGWTVVSHILTNAIVFVDLIATNFGN
;
A
#
# COMPACT_ATOMS: atom_id res chain seq x y z
N MET A 1 -7.70 -3.71 -13.76
CA MET A 1 -6.66 -4.53 -13.11
C MET A 1 -6.84 -6.02 -13.33
N PHE A 2 -8.04 -6.60 -13.21
CA PHE A 2 -8.29 -8.03 -13.50
C PHE A 2 -7.79 -8.53 -14.86
N VAL A 3 -7.84 -7.71 -15.91
CA VAL A 3 -7.27 -8.06 -17.23
C VAL A 3 -5.79 -7.69 -17.33
N LEU A 4 -5.40 -6.54 -16.79
CA LEU A 4 -4.05 -6.00 -16.92
C LEU A 4 -3.01 -6.86 -16.18
N VAL A 5 -3.31 -7.31 -14.97
CA VAL A 5 -2.38 -8.09 -14.16
C VAL A 5 -1.96 -9.40 -14.85
N PRO A 6 -2.86 -10.33 -15.18
CA PRO A 6 -2.48 -11.57 -15.83
C PRO A 6 -1.86 -11.33 -17.22
N THR A 7 -2.40 -10.37 -17.99
CA THR A 7 -1.90 -10.09 -19.35
C THR A 7 -0.46 -9.57 -19.33
N LEU A 8 -0.17 -8.54 -18.53
CA LEU A 8 1.14 -7.91 -18.51
C LEU A 8 2.21 -8.81 -17.88
N THR A 9 1.88 -9.52 -16.79
CA THR A 9 2.82 -10.49 -16.18
C THR A 9 3.10 -11.67 -17.08
N ARG A 10 2.15 -12.10 -17.91
CA ARG A 10 2.36 -13.14 -18.93
C ARG A 10 3.19 -12.66 -20.11
N TRP A 11 2.93 -11.46 -20.63
CA TRP A 11 3.51 -10.97 -21.89
C TRP A 11 4.90 -10.38 -21.71
N LEU A 12 5.11 -9.58 -20.65
CA LEU A 12 6.39 -8.96 -20.38
C LEU A 12 7.29 -9.84 -19.50
N GLY A 13 6.70 -10.83 -18.83
CA GLY A 13 7.32 -11.63 -17.79
C GLY A 13 7.04 -11.08 -16.38
N PRO A 14 7.37 -11.85 -15.32
CA PRO A 14 6.93 -11.57 -13.96
C PRO A 14 7.37 -10.20 -13.43
N ALA A 15 8.66 -9.89 -13.51
CA ALA A 15 9.21 -8.63 -12.98
C ALA A 15 8.74 -7.38 -13.75
N PRO A 16 9.03 -7.24 -15.06
CA PRO A 16 8.61 -6.06 -15.82
C PRO A 16 7.10 -5.94 -15.95
N GLY A 17 6.36 -7.06 -16.00
CA GLY A 17 4.89 -7.05 -16.02
C GLY A 17 4.30 -6.54 -14.71
N THR A 18 4.85 -6.95 -13.56
CA THR A 18 4.44 -6.45 -12.24
C THR A 18 4.73 -4.96 -12.10
N LEU A 19 5.93 -4.52 -12.51
CA LEU A 19 6.29 -3.10 -12.47
C LEU A 19 5.39 -2.26 -13.39
N ALA A 20 5.04 -2.77 -14.59
CA ALA A 20 4.14 -2.08 -15.51
C ALA A 20 2.72 -1.93 -14.93
N VAL A 21 2.17 -2.98 -14.31
CA VAL A 21 0.88 -2.92 -13.60
C VAL A 21 0.92 -1.83 -12.53
N PHE A 22 1.94 -1.85 -11.67
CA PHE A 22 2.07 -0.90 -10.58
C PHE A 22 2.28 0.53 -11.10
N ALA A 23 3.11 0.74 -12.12
CA ALA A 23 3.30 2.05 -12.71
C ALA A 23 2.00 2.62 -13.31
N LEU A 24 1.25 1.81 -14.07
CA LEU A 24 -0.06 2.21 -14.61
C LEU A 24 -1.05 2.54 -13.51
N TYR A 25 -1.02 1.78 -12.41
CA TYR A 25 -1.89 2.02 -11.28
C TYR A 25 -1.50 3.28 -10.49
N TRP A 26 -0.22 3.46 -10.13
CA TRP A 26 0.22 4.60 -9.35
C TRP A 26 0.11 5.91 -10.14
N PHE A 27 0.66 5.94 -11.35
CA PHE A 27 0.76 7.15 -12.17
C PHE A 27 -0.44 7.37 -13.08
N GLY A 28 -1.15 6.31 -13.48
CA GLY A 28 -2.35 6.40 -14.33
C GLY A 28 -3.66 6.47 -13.55
N PHE A 29 -3.69 6.04 -12.28
CA PHE A 29 -4.92 6.01 -11.48
C PHE A 29 -4.78 6.75 -10.15
N CYS A 30 -3.91 6.31 -9.24
CA CYS A 30 -3.84 6.84 -7.88
C CYS A 30 -3.48 8.33 -7.84
N LEU A 31 -2.35 8.73 -8.45
CA LEU A 31 -1.92 10.12 -8.42
C LEU A 31 -2.87 11.05 -9.18
N PRO A 32 -3.29 10.75 -10.43
CA PRO A 32 -4.22 11.61 -11.15
C PRO A 32 -5.54 11.81 -10.40
N LEU A 33 -6.17 10.72 -9.95
CA LEU A 33 -7.44 10.82 -9.23
C LEU A 33 -7.26 11.45 -7.84
N GLY A 34 -6.18 11.16 -7.14
CA GLY A 34 -5.85 11.84 -5.89
C GLY A 34 -5.77 13.36 -6.07
N PHE A 35 -5.15 13.84 -7.16
CA PHE A 35 -5.09 15.26 -7.46
C PHE A 35 -6.44 15.87 -7.85
N VAL A 36 -7.32 15.11 -8.53
CA VAL A 36 -8.69 15.54 -8.86
C VAL A 36 -9.55 15.67 -7.60
N PHE A 37 -9.46 14.71 -6.68
CA PHE A 37 -10.30 14.71 -5.47
C PHE A 37 -9.80 15.65 -4.37
N GLN A 38 -8.52 16.05 -4.40
CA GLN A 38 -7.92 16.91 -3.37
C GLN A 38 -7.61 18.32 -3.88
N ARG A 39 -8.28 19.32 -3.29
CA ARG A 39 -8.02 20.73 -3.61
C ARG A 39 -6.59 21.13 -3.19
N PRO A 40 -5.88 21.97 -3.96
CA PRO A 40 -4.50 22.37 -3.67
C PRO A 40 -4.26 22.87 -2.23
N GLY A 41 -5.19 23.64 -1.67
CA GLY A 41 -5.10 24.17 -0.30
C GLY A 41 -5.26 23.15 0.83
N GLN A 42 -5.75 21.94 0.54
CA GLN A 42 -6.00 20.90 1.55
C GLN A 42 -4.83 19.92 1.71
N ARG A 43 -3.94 19.83 0.71
CA ARG A 43 -2.91 18.77 0.61
C ARG A 43 -1.91 18.79 1.76
N ARG A 44 -1.39 19.98 2.11
CA ARG A 44 -0.39 20.13 3.19
C ARG A 44 -0.96 19.76 4.56
N GLY A 45 -2.23 20.10 4.80
CA GLY A 45 -2.92 19.72 6.04
C GLY A 45 -3.17 18.21 6.12
N LEU A 46 -3.54 17.61 4.99
CA LEU A 46 -3.81 16.18 4.86
C LEU A 46 -2.57 15.32 5.11
N LEU A 47 -1.41 15.73 4.59
CA LEU A 47 -0.12 15.03 4.77
C LEU A 47 0.56 15.30 6.12
N SER A 48 -0.08 16.07 7.01
CA SER A 48 0.52 16.41 8.30
C SER A 48 0.68 15.19 9.22
N LEU A 49 1.84 15.08 9.87
CA LEU A 49 2.12 14.11 10.93
C LEU A 49 1.61 14.54 12.31
N LYS A 50 0.87 15.64 12.41
CA LYS A 50 0.26 16.06 13.68
C LYS A 50 -0.81 15.06 14.09
N VAL A 51 -0.76 14.59 15.34
CA VAL A 51 -1.70 13.58 15.88
C VAL A 51 -2.80 14.15 16.76
N GLY A 52 -2.64 15.38 17.28
CA GLY A 52 -3.60 15.98 18.21
C GLY A 52 -3.83 15.08 19.43
N GLU A 53 -5.09 14.78 19.72
CA GLU A 53 -5.50 13.87 20.81
C GLU A 53 -5.22 12.39 20.52
N GLN A 54 -4.98 12.03 19.25
CA GLN A 54 -4.78 10.64 18.82
C GLN A 54 -3.34 10.17 19.04
N ARG A 55 -2.81 10.34 20.26
CA ARG A 55 -1.42 10.00 20.63
C ARG A 55 -1.07 8.52 20.48
N TRP A 56 -2.08 7.64 20.36
CA TRP A 56 -1.89 6.22 20.10
C TRP A 56 -1.39 5.92 18.67
N VAL A 57 -1.58 6.85 17.72
CA VAL A 57 -1.28 6.61 16.30
C VAL A 57 0.18 6.22 16.04
N PRO A 58 1.21 6.98 16.49
CA PRO A 58 2.61 6.62 16.22
C PRO A 58 2.99 5.26 16.82
N TRP A 59 2.49 4.97 18.03
CA TRP A 59 2.73 3.70 18.72
C TRP A 59 2.09 2.52 18.01
N SER A 60 0.87 2.70 17.49
CA SER A 60 0.20 1.65 16.71
C SER A 60 0.90 1.38 15.38
N VAL A 61 1.42 2.41 14.72
CA VAL A 61 2.24 2.28 13.51
C VAL A 61 3.54 1.53 13.83
N LEU A 62 4.22 1.92 14.91
CA LEU A 62 5.42 1.23 15.36
C LEU A 62 5.12 -0.24 15.70
N ALA A 63 4.03 -0.53 16.40
CA ALA A 63 3.65 -1.90 16.74
C ALA A 63 3.38 -2.76 15.50
N LEU A 64 2.65 -2.23 14.51
CA LEU A 64 2.40 -2.91 13.25
C LEU A 64 3.71 -3.21 12.51
N VAL A 65 4.57 -2.19 12.34
CA VAL A 65 5.84 -2.33 11.62
C VAL A 65 6.77 -3.31 12.33
N SER A 66 6.86 -3.25 13.66
CA SER A 66 7.65 -4.20 14.45
C SER A 66 7.13 -5.62 14.33
N LEU A 67 5.81 -5.84 14.36
CA LEU A 67 5.20 -7.16 14.18
C LEU A 67 5.55 -7.73 12.79
N LEU A 68 5.43 -6.91 11.74
CA LEU A 68 5.78 -7.31 10.37
C LEU A 68 7.28 -7.58 10.22
N ALA A 69 8.14 -6.78 10.85
CA ALA A 69 9.58 -7.00 10.83
C ALA A 69 9.97 -8.31 11.52
N VAL A 70 9.31 -8.64 12.65
CA VAL A 70 9.51 -9.93 13.34
C VAL A 70 9.02 -11.08 12.46
N ALA A 71 7.84 -11.00 11.85
CA ALA A 71 7.35 -12.03 10.94
C ALA A 71 8.30 -12.23 9.75
N ALA A 72 8.72 -11.14 9.12
CA ALA A 72 9.69 -11.13 8.03
C ALA A 72 11.03 -11.76 8.41
N TRP A 73 11.50 -11.56 9.65
CA TRP A 73 12.74 -12.17 10.12
C TRP A 73 12.73 -13.70 10.04
N PHE A 74 11.58 -14.33 10.28
CA PHE A 74 11.41 -15.78 10.22
C PHE A 74 11.15 -16.31 8.80
N GLU A 75 10.49 -15.52 7.95
CA GLU A 75 10.03 -15.95 6.62
C GLU A 75 10.98 -15.56 5.47
N TRP A 76 11.82 -14.54 5.64
CA TRP A 76 12.65 -14.03 4.54
C TRP A 76 13.58 -15.09 3.93
N PRO A 77 13.64 -15.19 2.59
CA PRO A 77 14.64 -16.00 1.91
C PRO A 77 16.06 -15.58 2.33
N ARG A 78 16.89 -16.56 2.67
CA ARG A 78 18.30 -16.36 3.04
C ARG A 78 19.22 -17.12 2.07
N PRO A 79 20.23 -16.47 1.48
CA PRO A 79 20.58 -15.04 1.60
C PRO A 79 19.60 -14.13 0.85
N THR A 80 19.33 -12.95 1.40
CA THR A 80 18.47 -11.95 0.75
C THR A 80 19.25 -11.21 -0.34
N PRO A 81 18.77 -11.18 -1.61
CA PRO A 81 19.47 -10.51 -2.70
C PRO A 81 19.63 -9.01 -2.46
N TRP A 82 20.79 -8.44 -2.80
CA TRP A 82 21.04 -6.99 -2.69
C TRP A 82 20.03 -6.16 -3.49
N ALA A 83 19.60 -6.66 -4.65
CA ALA A 83 18.57 -6.01 -5.46
C ALA A 83 17.24 -5.85 -4.71
N ALA A 84 16.87 -6.80 -3.84
CA ALA A 84 15.66 -6.71 -3.05
C ALA A 84 15.73 -5.55 -2.04
N ILE A 85 16.88 -5.40 -1.37
CA ILE A 85 17.12 -4.33 -0.40
C ILE A 85 17.13 -2.96 -1.09
N THR A 86 17.78 -2.84 -2.24
CA THR A 86 17.94 -1.55 -2.95
C THR A 86 16.64 -1.06 -3.58
N TRP A 87 15.83 -1.96 -4.15
CA TRP A 87 14.60 -1.60 -4.84
C TRP A 87 13.36 -1.51 -3.93
N ALA A 88 13.34 -2.22 -2.80
CA ALA A 88 12.16 -2.24 -1.94
C ALA A 88 11.79 -0.85 -1.40
N LEU A 89 12.75 -0.07 -0.89
CA LEU A 89 12.46 1.23 -0.30
C LEU A 89 11.94 2.26 -1.32
N PRO A 90 12.58 2.48 -2.49
CA PRO A 90 12.04 3.38 -3.50
C PRO A 90 10.62 3.01 -3.95
N LEU A 91 10.36 1.72 -4.19
CA LEU A 91 9.04 1.24 -4.57
C LEU A 91 8.02 1.43 -3.44
N ALA A 92 8.42 1.18 -2.19
CA ALA A 92 7.58 1.38 -1.03
C ALA A 92 7.20 2.85 -0.83
N VAL A 93 8.14 3.78 -1.07
CA VAL A 93 7.87 5.22 -1.02
C VAL A 93 6.83 5.62 -2.07
N VAL A 94 7.02 5.20 -3.33
CA VAL A 94 6.07 5.51 -4.41
C VAL A 94 4.71 4.89 -4.14
N ASN A 95 4.66 3.60 -3.78
CA ASN A 95 3.43 2.88 -3.50
C ASN A 95 2.68 3.49 -2.32
N GLY A 96 3.34 3.59 -1.18
CA GLY A 96 2.75 4.06 0.06
C GLY A 96 2.28 5.51 -0.04
N PHE A 97 2.99 6.37 -0.78
CA PHE A 97 2.50 7.71 -1.04
C PHE A 97 1.31 7.72 -2.01
N ALA A 98 1.45 7.12 -3.20
CA ALA A 98 0.44 7.21 -4.25
C ALA A 98 -0.90 6.59 -3.80
N GLU A 99 -0.86 5.40 -3.21
CA GLU A 99 -2.06 4.71 -2.75
C GLU A 99 -2.76 5.47 -1.62
N GLU A 100 -2.03 5.92 -0.60
CA GLU A 100 -2.65 6.66 0.51
C GLU A 100 -3.22 8.00 0.05
N PHE A 101 -2.52 8.67 -0.87
CA PHE A 101 -2.99 9.90 -1.47
C PHE A 101 -4.36 9.70 -2.15
N TYR A 102 -4.57 8.61 -2.86
CA TYR A 102 -5.89 8.30 -3.40
C TYR A 102 -6.85 7.72 -2.35
N TRP A 103 -6.58 6.52 -1.84
CA TRP A 103 -7.54 5.73 -1.06
C TRP A 103 -7.95 6.35 0.26
N ARG A 104 -7.02 7.01 0.97
CA ARG A 104 -7.36 7.67 2.23
C ARG A 104 -7.59 9.14 1.99
N GLY A 105 -6.75 9.76 1.17
CA GLY A 105 -6.82 11.18 0.92
C GLY A 105 -8.12 11.61 0.24
N ALA A 106 -8.55 10.91 -0.82
CA ALA A 106 -9.83 11.21 -1.47
C ALA A 106 -11.00 10.92 -0.54
N PHE A 107 -11.02 9.74 0.10
CA PHE A 107 -12.14 9.35 0.94
C PHE A 107 -12.27 10.22 2.20
N VAL A 108 -11.18 10.63 2.85
CA VAL A 108 -11.22 11.55 4.01
C VAL A 108 -11.76 12.91 3.59
N THR A 109 -11.28 13.43 2.46
CA THR A 109 -11.70 14.73 1.93
C THR A 109 -13.18 14.73 1.56
N GLN A 110 -13.66 13.67 0.91
CA GLN A 110 -15.05 13.55 0.46
C GLN A 110 -16.02 13.10 1.56
N ALA A 111 -15.55 12.35 2.57
CA ALA A 111 -16.42 11.84 3.63
C ALA A 111 -17.00 12.95 4.48
N GLY A 112 -16.29 14.07 4.69
CA GLY A 112 -16.78 15.18 5.53
C GLY A 112 -17.24 14.71 6.92
N GLY A 113 -16.60 13.66 7.48
CA GLY A 113 -16.99 13.03 8.75
C GLY A 113 -17.91 11.80 8.64
N ARG A 114 -18.42 11.45 7.45
CA ARG A 114 -19.25 10.26 7.21
C ARG A 114 -18.41 8.97 7.21
N ARG A 115 -18.42 8.26 8.34
CA ARG A 115 -17.67 7.01 8.54
C ARG A 115 -17.98 5.93 7.49
N GLY A 116 -19.20 5.86 6.98
CA GLY A 116 -19.60 4.87 5.96
C GLY A 116 -18.80 4.96 4.66
N LEU A 117 -18.38 6.17 4.25
CA LEU A 117 -17.58 6.32 3.03
C LEU A 117 -16.16 5.75 3.21
N GLN A 118 -15.60 5.83 4.42
CA GLN A 118 -14.30 5.22 4.73
C GLN A 118 -14.33 3.70 4.65
N VAL A 119 -15.44 3.08 5.06
CA VAL A 119 -15.64 1.62 4.93
C VAL A 119 -15.60 1.22 3.46
N TRP A 120 -16.26 1.97 2.59
CA TRP A 120 -16.18 1.73 1.14
C TRP A 120 -14.75 1.91 0.60
N GLY A 121 -13.99 2.88 1.10
CA GLY A 121 -12.58 3.04 0.76
C GLY A 121 -11.77 1.78 1.08
N VAL A 122 -11.98 1.18 2.25
CA VAL A 122 -11.34 -0.09 2.64
C VAL A 122 -11.77 -1.23 1.74
N VAL A 123 -13.08 -1.39 1.49
CA VAL A 123 -13.60 -2.47 0.63
C VAL A 123 -13.02 -2.39 -0.79
N LEU A 124 -13.01 -1.20 -1.39
CA LEU A 124 -12.48 -1.00 -2.74
C LEU A 124 -10.96 -1.16 -2.79
N PHE A 125 -10.25 -0.68 -1.77
CA PHE A 125 -8.81 -0.92 -1.60
C PHE A 125 -8.49 -2.41 -1.55
N THR A 126 -9.21 -3.18 -0.73
CA THR A 126 -9.07 -4.63 -0.66
C THR A 126 -9.39 -5.30 -1.99
N ALA A 127 -10.48 -4.89 -2.65
CA ALA A 127 -10.88 -5.47 -3.93
C ALA A 127 -9.84 -5.22 -5.04
N TRP A 128 -9.10 -4.11 -4.99
CA TRP A 128 -8.01 -3.84 -5.93
C TRP A 128 -6.87 -4.87 -5.85
N HIS A 129 -6.68 -5.55 -4.72
CA HIS A 129 -5.64 -6.58 -4.56
C HIS A 129 -6.03 -7.94 -5.16
N ILE A 130 -7.32 -8.20 -5.38
CA ILE A 130 -7.80 -9.50 -5.89
C ILE A 130 -7.13 -9.86 -7.23
N PRO A 131 -7.02 -8.96 -8.22
CA PRO A 131 -6.28 -9.21 -9.46
C PRO A 131 -4.85 -9.74 -9.29
N LEU A 132 -4.14 -9.36 -8.22
CA LEU A 132 -2.74 -9.77 -7.99
C LEU A 132 -2.61 -11.27 -7.78
N VAL A 133 -3.66 -11.94 -7.31
CA VAL A 133 -3.72 -13.41 -7.16
C VAL A 133 -3.58 -14.12 -8.52
N PHE A 134 -3.90 -13.43 -9.62
CA PHE A 134 -3.84 -13.98 -10.98
C PHE A 134 -2.57 -13.58 -11.72
N ALA A 135 -1.56 -13.02 -11.04
CA ALA A 135 -0.28 -12.70 -11.65
C ALA A 135 0.47 -13.97 -12.09
N HIS A 136 0.93 -14.01 -13.34
CA HIS A 136 1.68 -15.14 -13.87
C HIS A 136 3.13 -15.10 -13.39
N GLY A 137 3.58 -16.19 -12.75
CA GLY A 137 4.97 -16.33 -12.30
C GLY A 137 5.36 -15.43 -11.12
N VAL A 138 4.36 -14.93 -10.38
CA VAL A 138 4.57 -14.13 -9.16
C VAL A 138 3.84 -14.79 -7.99
N SER A 139 4.56 -15.09 -6.92
CA SER A 139 4.05 -15.57 -5.65
C SER A 139 3.84 -14.40 -4.68
N TYR A 140 2.64 -14.34 -4.11
CA TYR A 140 2.24 -13.43 -3.04
C TYR A 140 1.88 -14.19 -1.74
N HIS A 141 2.43 -15.39 -1.54
CA HIS A 141 2.10 -16.27 -0.40
C HIS A 141 0.60 -16.65 -0.31
N GLY A 142 -0.10 -16.58 -1.44
CA GLY A 142 -1.50 -16.98 -1.59
C GLY A 142 -2.54 -15.86 -1.39
N PRO A 143 -3.81 -16.13 -1.73
CA PRO A 143 -4.87 -15.12 -1.76
C PRO A 143 -5.22 -14.56 -0.37
N ILE A 144 -5.11 -15.38 0.69
CA ILE A 144 -5.40 -14.94 2.06
C ILE A 144 -4.40 -13.89 2.51
N VAL A 145 -3.11 -14.08 2.21
CA VAL A 145 -2.07 -13.12 2.58
C VAL A 145 -2.27 -11.82 1.80
N VAL A 146 -2.45 -11.89 0.48
CA VAL A 146 -2.56 -10.68 -0.35
C VAL A 146 -3.86 -9.90 -0.13
N VAL A 147 -5.02 -10.57 -0.12
CA VAL A 147 -6.32 -9.89 0.00
C VAL A 147 -6.68 -9.67 1.48
N GLY A 148 -6.48 -10.69 2.32
CA GLY A 148 -6.74 -10.59 3.75
C GLY A 148 -5.79 -9.62 4.46
N GLY A 149 -4.49 -9.66 4.13
CA GLY A 149 -3.52 -8.69 4.61
C GLY A 149 -3.89 -7.26 4.22
N ALA A 150 -4.26 -7.04 2.94
CA ALA A 150 -4.75 -5.75 2.47
C ALA A 150 -6.03 -5.30 3.19
N ALA A 151 -6.95 -6.21 3.52
CA ALA A 151 -8.16 -5.87 4.29
C ALA A 151 -7.82 -5.42 5.71
N VAL A 152 -6.99 -6.18 6.44
CA VAL A 152 -6.63 -5.89 7.83
C VAL A 152 -5.86 -4.57 7.93
N VAL A 153 -4.79 -4.45 7.14
CA VAL A 153 -3.94 -3.27 7.15
C VAL A 153 -4.69 -2.07 6.55
N GLY A 154 -5.54 -2.32 5.55
CA GLY A 154 -6.40 -1.32 4.94
C GLY A 154 -7.37 -0.70 5.94
N ALA A 155 -8.04 -1.54 6.74
CA ALA A 155 -8.92 -1.11 7.82
C ALA A 155 -8.18 -0.35 8.92
N PHE A 156 -6.98 -0.81 9.29
CA PHE A 156 -6.13 -0.13 10.27
C PHE A 156 -5.77 1.30 9.82
N TRP A 157 -5.30 1.47 8.59
CA TRP A 157 -5.00 2.79 8.05
C TRP A 157 -6.27 3.64 7.85
N GLY A 158 -7.37 3.03 7.42
CA GLY A 158 -8.66 3.71 7.33
C GLY A 158 -9.14 4.26 8.67
N LEU A 159 -8.93 3.51 9.77
CA LEU A 159 -9.22 3.97 11.12
C LEU A 159 -8.35 5.18 11.51
N ILE A 160 -7.04 5.12 11.28
CA ILE A 160 -6.13 6.25 11.56
C ILE A 160 -6.58 7.48 10.78
N ALA A 161 -6.85 7.32 9.49
CA ALA A 161 -7.29 8.42 8.62
C ALA A 161 -8.62 9.02 9.08
N ALA A 162 -9.59 8.17 9.45
CA ALA A 162 -10.89 8.60 9.95
C ALA A 162 -10.82 9.32 11.31
N ARG A 163 -9.89 8.93 12.19
CA ARG A 163 -9.73 9.53 13.53
C ARG A 163 -8.92 10.81 13.52
N THR A 164 -7.95 10.93 12.62
CA THR A 164 -7.04 12.08 12.55
C THR A 164 -7.47 13.12 11.51
N GLY A 165 -8.30 12.73 10.55
CA GLY A 165 -8.60 13.55 9.37
C GLY A 165 -7.39 13.80 8.48
N ARG A 166 -6.34 12.98 8.62
CA ARG A 166 -5.03 13.13 7.99
C ARG A 166 -4.52 11.78 7.51
N ILE A 167 -3.62 11.80 6.54
CA ILE A 167 -3.00 10.60 5.96
C ILE A 167 -1.50 10.54 6.21
N GLY A 168 -0.89 11.55 6.86
CA GLY A 168 0.55 11.57 7.06
C GLY A 168 1.09 10.30 7.74
N TRP A 169 0.45 9.87 8.83
CA TRP A 169 0.84 8.63 9.53
C TRP A 169 0.47 7.36 8.78
N THR A 170 -0.58 7.38 7.94
CA THR A 170 -0.91 6.22 7.10
C THR A 170 0.10 6.06 5.98
N VAL A 171 0.55 7.16 5.35
CA VAL A 171 1.66 7.18 4.40
C VAL A 171 2.92 6.59 5.02
N VAL A 172 3.34 7.08 6.20
CA VAL A 172 4.52 6.54 6.89
C VAL A 172 4.37 5.05 7.18
N SER A 173 3.23 4.65 7.74
CA SER A 173 2.97 3.24 8.06
C SER A 173 2.98 2.34 6.82
N HIS A 174 2.43 2.82 5.71
CA HIS A 174 2.38 2.09 4.46
C HIS A 174 3.77 1.95 3.84
N ILE A 175 4.55 3.04 3.78
CA ILE A 175 5.93 2.98 3.29
C ILE A 175 6.76 1.98 4.11
N LEU A 176 6.67 2.02 5.44
CA LEU A 176 7.43 1.09 6.30
C LEU A 176 6.97 -0.36 6.14
N THR A 177 5.66 -0.59 6.05
CA THR A 177 5.07 -1.91 5.79
C THR A 177 5.58 -2.47 4.46
N ASN A 178 5.52 -1.68 3.40
CA ASN A 178 5.95 -2.11 2.07
C ASN A 178 7.46 -2.22 1.95
N ALA A 179 8.24 -1.43 2.69
CA ALA A 179 9.70 -1.60 2.71
C ALA A 179 10.10 -2.99 3.22
N ILE A 180 9.29 -3.59 4.11
CA ILE A 180 9.50 -4.96 4.60
C ILE A 180 8.94 -5.98 3.60
N VAL A 181 7.69 -5.79 3.17
CA VAL A 181 7.00 -6.76 2.29
C VAL A 181 7.61 -6.81 0.89
N PHE A 182 8.09 -5.69 0.35
CA PHE A 182 8.70 -5.68 -0.99
C PHE A 182 10.07 -6.32 -1.03
N VAL A 183 10.84 -6.33 0.07
CA VAL A 183 12.08 -7.12 0.13
C VAL A 183 11.76 -8.59 -0.11
N ASP A 184 10.77 -9.12 0.60
CA ASP A 184 10.34 -10.50 0.46
C ASP A 184 9.77 -10.80 -0.94
N LEU A 185 8.90 -9.91 -1.46
CA LEU A 185 8.34 -10.04 -2.80
C LEU A 185 9.43 -10.10 -3.88
N ILE A 186 10.42 -9.21 -3.81
CA ILE A 186 11.50 -9.16 -4.81
C ILE A 186 12.42 -10.37 -4.65
N ALA A 187 12.79 -10.74 -3.43
CA ALA A 187 13.64 -11.89 -3.16
C ALA A 187 13.00 -13.20 -3.65
N THR A 188 11.71 -13.39 -3.40
CA THR A 188 10.98 -14.61 -3.75
C THR A 188 10.76 -14.74 -5.26
N ASN A 189 10.61 -13.63 -5.98
CA ASN A 189 10.13 -13.68 -7.37
C ASN A 189 11.17 -13.26 -8.41
N PHE A 190 12.11 -12.39 -8.05
CA PHE A 190 12.98 -11.70 -9.02
C PHE A 190 14.46 -11.76 -8.62
N GLY A 191 14.81 -12.53 -7.59
CA GLY A 191 16.13 -12.57 -6.97
C GLY A 191 17.21 -13.40 -7.67
N ASN A 192 17.08 -13.68 -8.97
CA ASN A 192 18.12 -14.37 -9.75
C ASN A 192 19.29 -13.44 -10.08
#